data_AF-A0AA45MBZ4-F1
#
_entry.id   AF-A0AA45MBZ4-F1
#
_cell.length_a   1.000
_cell.length_b   1.000
_cell.length_c   1.000
_cell.angle_alpha   90.00
_cell.angle_beta   90.00
_cell.angle_gamma   90.00
#
_symmetry.space_group_name_H-M   'P 1'
#
loop_
_entity.id
_entity.type
_entity.pdbx_description
1 polymer ?
#
loop_
_entity_poly.entity_id
_entity_poly.type
_entity_poly.pdbx_seq_one_letter_code
_entity_poly.pdbx_strand_id
1 'polypeptide(L)'
;MGRRAHVQRLNIWLNGTPFGYWDATAASNTLTYFDEWRGDERGRPLSLSLPFQPGNAPHRGPVVENYFDNLLPDSDRIRRRIAKRFRTEGTEPYRLLAAIGRDCAGAIQLLPTDEAPIQRIWRRPLCRSSAATRSSYRR
;
A
#
# COMPACT_ATOMS: atom_id res chain seq x y z
N MET A 1 -2.03 -11.68 31.08
CA MET A 1 -0.77 -11.31 30.37
C MET A 1 -1.12 -10.38 29.23
N GLY A 2 -0.84 -9.08 29.38
CA GLY A 2 -1.12 -8.08 28.34
C GLY A 2 -0.19 -8.32 27.15
N ARG A 3 -0.75 -8.75 26.02
CA ARG A 3 -0.01 -8.84 24.76
C ARG A 3 0.43 -7.41 24.44
N ARG A 4 1.70 -7.07 24.68
CA ARG A 4 2.26 -5.77 24.28
C ARG A 4 1.88 -5.58 22.82
N ALA A 5 1.11 -4.54 22.53
CA ALA A 5 0.78 -4.20 21.16
C ALA A 5 2.10 -3.88 20.46
N HIS A 6 2.60 -4.84 19.69
CA HIS A 6 3.82 -4.63 18.93
C HIS A 6 3.46 -3.61 17.86
N VAL A 7 3.98 -2.39 18.00
CA VAL A 7 3.81 -1.36 16.98
C VAL A 7 4.48 -1.89 15.72
N GLN A 8 3.72 -2.01 14.64
CA GLN A 8 4.23 -2.43 13.35
C GLN A 8 4.29 -1.21 12.44
N ARG A 9 5.50 -0.83 12.04
CA ARG A 9 5.77 0.31 11.17
C ARG A 9 5.90 -0.15 9.72
N LEU A 10 5.17 0.53 8.84
CA LEU A 10 5.28 0.40 7.39
C LEU A 10 5.72 1.74 6.79
N ASN A 11 6.88 1.75 6.15
CA ASN A 11 7.36 2.86 5.34
C ASN A 11 6.52 2.95 4.05
N ILE A 12 6.10 4.18 3.74
CA ILE A 12 5.31 4.52 2.58
C ILE A 12 6.25 5.16 1.56
N TRP A 13 6.26 4.60 0.36
CA TRP A 13 7.07 5.06 -0.76
C TRP A 13 6.15 5.48 -1.90
N LEU A 14 6.47 6.59 -2.56
CA LEU A 14 5.75 7.07 -3.74
C LEU A 14 6.72 7.17 -4.92
N ASN A 15 6.54 6.33 -5.95
CA ASN A 15 7.44 6.25 -7.12
C ASN A 15 8.93 6.08 -6.74
N GLY A 16 9.20 5.41 -5.61
CA GLY A 16 10.55 5.23 -5.07
C GLY A 16 11.07 6.38 -4.20
N THR A 17 10.29 7.45 -4.01
CA THR A 17 10.62 8.51 -3.04
C THR A 17 10.02 8.19 -1.68
N PRO A 18 10.77 8.33 -0.56
CA PRO A 18 10.23 8.16 0.78
C PRO A 18 9.18 9.24 1.04
N PHE A 19 7.98 8.83 1.41
CA PHE A 19 6.82 9.72 1.58
C PHE A 19 6.46 9.92 3.06
N GLY A 20 6.53 8.84 3.84
CA GLY A 20 6.25 8.84 5.27
C GLY A 20 6.21 7.43 5.83
N TYR A 21 5.63 7.26 7.00
CA TYR A 21 5.42 5.95 7.61
C TYR A 21 4.07 5.86 8.31
N TRP A 22 3.52 4.65 8.29
CA TRP A 22 2.31 4.28 9.00
C TRP A 22 2.67 3.33 10.15
N ASP A 23 2.41 3.78 11.37
CA ASP A 23 2.48 2.98 12.59
C ASP A 23 1.09 2.41 12.90
N ALA A 24 0.97 1.08 12.77
CA ALA A 24 -0.25 0.35 13.10
C ALA A 24 -0.06 -0.44 14.41
N THR A 25 -1.06 -0.37 15.28
CA THR A 25 -1.18 -1.20 16.49
C THR A 25 -2.59 -1.80 16.54
N ALA A 26 -2.81 -2.75 17.45
CA ALA A 26 -4.15 -3.33 17.66
C ALA A 26 -5.22 -2.30 18.07
N ALA A 27 -4.83 -1.11 18.54
CA ALA A 27 -5.75 -0.10 19.07
C ALA A 27 -5.61 1.28 18.40
N SER A 28 -4.58 1.51 17.59
CA SER A 28 -4.30 2.83 17.03
C SER A 28 -3.58 2.73 15.69
N ASN A 29 -3.97 3.61 14.78
CA ASN A 29 -3.37 3.81 13.48
C ASN A 29 -2.85 5.24 13.38
N THR A 30 -1.55 5.40 13.12
CA THR A 30 -0.87 6.70 13.10
C THR A 30 -0.09 6.88 11.81
N LEU A 31 -0.38 7.92 11.04
CA LEU A 31 0.35 8.28 9.82
C LEU A 31 1.21 9.51 10.08
N THR A 32 2.50 9.43 9.73
CA THR A 32 3.44 10.54 9.81
C THR A 32 4.10 10.77 8.45
N TYR A 33 4.18 12.02 8.02
CA TYR A 33 4.88 12.40 6.79
C TYR A 33 6.36 12.63 7.08
N PHE A 34 7.23 12.36 6.11
CA PHE A 34 8.63 12.79 6.22
C PHE A 34 8.76 14.30 5.99
N ASP A 35 9.64 14.94 6.74
CA ASP A 35 9.87 16.38 6.62
C ASP A 35 10.47 16.73 5.24
N GLU A 36 11.28 15.82 4.69
CA GLU A 36 11.82 15.91 3.34
C GLU A 36 10.71 15.93 2.28
N TRP A 37 9.67 15.10 2.43
CA TRP A 37 8.54 15.09 1.50
C TRP A 37 7.70 16.35 1.61
N ARG A 38 7.50 16.84 2.84
CA ARG A 38 6.76 18.08 3.10
C ARG A 38 7.49 19.32 2.55
N GLY A 39 8.81 19.32 2.61
CA GLY A 39 9.66 20.42 2.11
C GLY A 39 9.88 20.41 0.60
N ASP A 40 9.54 19.32 -0.09
CA ASP A 40 9.66 19.20 -1.55
C ASP A 40 8.56 20.01 -2.27
N GLU A 41 8.88 20.61 -3.42
CA GLU A 41 7.90 21.29 -4.30
C GLU A 41 6.80 20.33 -4.80
N ARG A 42 7.10 19.02 -4.85
CA ARG A 42 6.16 17.95 -5.17
C ARG A 42 5.39 17.43 -3.95
N GLY A 43 5.70 17.97 -2.76
CA GLY A 43 5.08 17.63 -1.49
C GLY A 43 3.57 17.83 -1.56
N ARG A 44 2.85 16.72 -1.64
CA ARG A 44 1.39 16.70 -1.60
C ARG A 44 0.89 15.74 -0.52
N PRO A 45 -0.24 16.06 0.14
CA PRO A 45 -0.82 15.15 1.11
C PRO A 45 -1.24 13.85 0.43
N LEU A 46 -1.27 12.78 1.23
CA LEU A 46 -1.62 11.44 0.75
C LEU A 46 -3.07 11.39 0.26
N SER A 47 -3.95 12.12 0.95
CA SER A 47 -5.36 12.27 0.66
C SER A 47 -5.85 13.62 1.12
N LEU A 48 -6.94 14.11 0.53
CA LEU A 48 -7.66 15.29 1.00
C LEU A 48 -8.16 15.13 2.45
N SER A 49 -8.42 13.89 2.88
CA SER A 49 -8.80 13.56 4.27
C SER A 49 -7.61 13.54 5.24
N LEU A 50 -6.37 13.60 4.74
CA LEU A 50 -5.14 13.53 5.51
C LEU A 50 -4.19 14.69 5.12
N PRO A 51 -4.61 15.97 5.29
CA PRO A 51 -3.81 17.13 4.87
C PRO A 51 -2.53 17.27 5.72
N PHE A 52 -1.55 18.07 5.26
CA PHE A 52 -0.40 18.38 6.10
C PHE A 52 -0.82 19.16 7.34
N GLN A 53 -0.50 18.64 8.53
CA GLN A 53 -0.79 19.31 9.79
C GLN A 53 0.29 20.34 10.13
N PRO A 54 -0.03 21.42 10.86
CA PRO A 54 0.97 22.33 11.41
C PRO A 54 1.98 21.55 12.27
N GLY A 55 3.28 21.85 12.12
CA GLY A 55 4.35 21.16 12.85
C GLY A 55 4.53 19.68 12.53
N ASN A 56 4.01 19.20 11.40
CA ASN A 56 4.03 17.80 10.99
C ASN A 56 3.42 16.84 12.04
N ALA A 57 2.36 17.31 12.71
CA ALA A 57 1.65 16.49 13.68
C ALA A 57 1.11 15.21 13.02
N PRO A 58 1.35 14.03 13.62
CA PRO A 58 0.94 12.77 13.05
C PRO A 58 -0.58 12.63 13.07
N HIS A 59 -1.15 12.15 11.96
CA HIS A 59 -2.56 11.82 11.89
C HIS A 59 -2.84 10.56 12.70
N ARG A 60 -3.92 10.56 13.49
CA ARG A 60 -4.28 9.43 14.35
C ARG A 60 -5.76 9.10 14.23
N GLY A 61 -6.08 7.84 14.50
CA GLY A 61 -7.45 7.37 14.66
C GLY A 61 -8.07 6.79 13.39
N PRO A 62 -9.40 6.70 13.32
CA PRO A 62 -10.10 5.93 12.29
C PRO A 62 -9.94 6.53 10.88
N VAL A 63 -9.61 7.82 10.76
CA VAL A 63 -9.37 8.45 9.44
C VAL A 63 -8.18 7.81 8.70
N VAL A 64 -7.12 7.46 9.44
CA VAL A 64 -5.94 6.80 8.88
C VAL A 64 -6.29 5.38 8.47
N GLU A 65 -6.96 4.66 9.36
CA GLU A 65 -7.40 3.28 9.12
C GLU A 65 -8.32 3.19 7.91
N ASN A 66 -9.36 4.02 7.85
CA ASN A 66 -10.32 4.04 6.75
C ASN A 66 -9.64 4.35 5.42
N TYR A 67 -8.64 5.26 5.41
CA TYR A 67 -7.89 5.54 4.18
C TYR A 67 -7.16 4.28 3.66
N PHE A 68 -6.45 3.57 4.54
CA PHE A 68 -5.74 2.35 4.16
C PHE A 68 -6.71 1.19 3.86
N ASP A 69 -7.82 1.09 4.59
CA ASP A 69 -8.87 0.11 4.32
C ASP A 69 -9.47 0.28 2.93
N ASN A 70 -9.66 1.53 2.48
CA ASN A 70 -10.13 1.85 1.13
C ASN A 70 -9.13 1.48 0.02
N LEU A 71 -7.86 1.19 0.34
CA LEU A 71 -6.91 0.63 -0.63
C LEU A 71 -7.11 -0.88 -0.83
N LEU A 72 -7.85 -1.52 0.08
CA LEU A 72 -8.19 -2.93 0.00
C LEU A 72 -9.55 -3.11 -0.68
N PRO A 73 -9.76 -4.26 -1.35
CA PRO A 73 -11.06 -4.58 -1.90
C PRO A 73 -12.10 -4.73 -0.79
N ASP A 74 -13.28 -4.14 -0.96
CA ASP A 74 -14.40 -4.19 0.00
C ASP A 74 -14.91 -5.61 0.28
N SER A 75 -14.65 -6.55 -0.64
CA SER A 75 -15.12 -7.93 -0.48
C SER A 75 -14.27 -8.71 0.52
N ASP A 76 -14.88 -9.06 1.66
CA ASP A 76 -14.30 -9.98 2.66
C ASP A 76 -13.78 -11.29 2.07
N ARG A 77 -14.44 -11.78 1.01
CA ARG A 77 -14.03 -13.01 0.32
C ARG A 77 -12.69 -12.81 -0.39
N ILE A 78 -12.46 -11.63 -0.98
CA ILE A 78 -11.20 -11.29 -1.64
C ILE A 78 -10.13 -11.06 -0.58
N ARG A 79 -10.43 -10.33 0.50
CA ARG A 79 -9.51 -10.11 1.64
C ARG A 79 -9.02 -11.43 2.23
N ARG A 80 -9.92 -12.39 2.49
CA ARG A 80 -9.55 -13.73 2.97
C ARG A 80 -8.70 -14.52 1.97
N ARG A 81 -8.97 -14.41 0.66
CA ARG A 81 -8.15 -15.03 -0.38
C ARG A 81 -6.74 -14.46 -0.41
N ILE A 82 -6.61 -13.14 -0.30
CA ILE A 82 -5.32 -12.45 -0.18
C ILE A 82 -4.58 -12.95 1.05
N ALA A 83 -5.23 -12.92 2.23
CA ALA A 83 -4.65 -13.39 3.47
C ALA A 83 -4.09 -14.82 3.35
N LYS A 84 -4.90 -15.73 2.79
CA LYS A 84 -4.51 -17.13 2.59
C LYS A 84 -3.36 -17.27 1.58
N ARG A 85 -3.35 -16.47 0.51
CA ARG A 85 -2.32 -16.51 -0.54
C ARG A 85 -0.97 -16.02 -0.01
N PHE A 86 -0.96 -14.96 0.78
CA PHE A 86 0.24 -14.36 1.33
C PHE A 86 0.57 -14.83 2.75
N ARG A 87 -0.21 -15.78 3.29
CA ARG A 87 -0.06 -16.35 4.64
C ARG A 87 -0.03 -15.29 5.74
N THR A 88 -0.88 -14.27 5.62
CA THR A 88 -1.01 -13.27 6.68
C THR A 88 -1.74 -13.88 7.88
N GLU A 89 -1.35 -13.48 9.10
CA GLU A 89 -1.98 -13.95 10.35
C GLU A 89 -3.39 -13.40 10.59
N GLY A 90 -3.95 -12.63 9.64
CA GLY A 90 -5.26 -12.00 9.76
C GLY A 90 -5.68 -11.25 8.51
N THR A 91 -6.92 -10.76 8.54
CA THR A 91 -7.52 -9.92 7.49
C THR A 91 -7.50 -8.44 7.84
N GLU A 92 -6.74 -8.06 8.88
CA GLU A 92 -6.61 -6.65 9.25
C GLU A 92 -5.94 -5.86 8.11
N PRO A 93 -6.33 -4.60 7.88
CA PRO A 93 -5.86 -3.84 6.73
C PRO A 93 -4.33 -3.73 6.66
N TYR A 94 -3.70 -3.50 7.80
CA TYR A 94 -2.25 -3.39 7.88
C TYR A 94 -1.53 -4.67 7.46
N ARG A 95 -2.04 -5.86 7.84
CA ARG A 95 -1.40 -7.14 7.49
C ARG A 95 -1.54 -7.43 6.02
N LEU A 96 -2.73 -7.18 5.48
CA LEU A 96 -3.00 -7.37 4.06
C LEU A 96 -2.12 -6.44 3.24
N LEU A 97 -2.04 -5.16 3.62
CA LEU A 97 -1.20 -4.17 2.94
C LEU A 97 0.30 -4.39 3.16
N ALA A 98 0.76 -4.90 4.30
CA ALA A 98 2.16 -5.30 4.47
C ALA A 98 2.56 -6.42 3.49
N ALA A 99 1.62 -7.31 3.17
CA ALA A 99 1.83 -8.43 2.27
C ALA A 99 1.68 -8.06 0.79
N ILE A 100 0.64 -7.29 0.42
CA ILE A 100 0.35 -6.96 -0.99
C ILE A 100 0.86 -5.58 -1.41
N GLY A 101 1.11 -4.68 -0.45
CA GLY A 101 1.49 -3.29 -0.69
C GLY A 101 2.86 -3.14 -1.35
N ARG A 102 3.66 -4.21 -1.44
CA ARG A 102 4.88 -4.27 -2.25
C ARG A 102 4.59 -4.28 -3.75
N ASP A 103 3.47 -4.91 -4.13
CA ASP A 103 3.02 -5.15 -5.51
C ASP A 103 1.73 -4.39 -5.84
N CYS A 104 1.41 -3.35 -5.05
CA CYS A 104 0.30 -2.48 -5.40
C CYS A 104 0.60 -1.84 -6.76
N ALA A 105 -0.24 -2.15 -7.76
CA ALA A 105 -0.17 -1.58 -9.09
C ALA A 105 -0.56 -0.10 -9.01
N GLY A 106 0.44 0.76 -8.79
CA GLY A 106 0.27 2.19 -8.60
C GLY A 106 1.58 2.86 -8.17
N ALA A 107 1.48 4.13 -7.77
CA ALA A 107 2.62 4.91 -7.31
C ALA A 107 3.03 4.60 -5.85
N ILE A 108 2.12 4.06 -5.03
CA ILE A 108 2.33 3.86 -3.58
C ILE A 108 2.82 2.43 -3.31
N GLN A 109 3.92 2.30 -2.57
CA GLN A 109 4.41 1.03 -2.01
C GLN A 109 4.47 1.12 -0.49
N LEU A 110 3.99 0.06 0.18
CA LEU A 110 4.01 -0.07 1.64
C LEU A 110 4.96 -1.20 2.02
N LEU A 111 6.04 -0.86 2.73
CA LEU A 111 7.13 -1.77 3.02
C LEU A 111 7.46 -1.76 4.51
N PRO A 112 7.88 -2.89 5.10
CA PRO A 112 8.48 -2.89 6.43
C PRO A 112 9.65 -1.92 6.54
N THR A 113 9.95 -1.45 7.75
CA THR A 113 11.08 -0.52 7.99
C THR A 113 12.42 -1.06 7.49
N ASP A 114 12.60 -2.38 7.48
CA ASP A 114 13.82 -3.06 7.04
C ASP A 114 13.91 -3.28 5.52
N GLU A 115 12.90 -2.85 4.75
CA GLU A 115 12.84 -3.08 3.31
C GLU A 115 12.79 -1.79 2.48
N ALA A 116 13.55 -1.79 1.39
CA ALA A 116 13.59 -0.71 0.40
C ALA A 116 12.70 -1.04 -0.81
N PRO A 117 12.17 -0.02 -1.51
CA PRO A 117 11.29 -0.24 -2.65
C PRO A 117 12.03 -0.91 -3.79
N ILE A 118 11.45 -1.99 -4.30
CA ILE A 118 11.85 -2.51 -5.59
C ILE A 118 11.33 -1.55 -6.66
N GLN A 119 12.24 -0.82 -7.30
CA GLN A 119 11.99 -0.10 -8.55
C GLN A 119 11.66 -1.15 -9.62
N ARG A 120 10.40 -1.57 -9.67
CA ARG A 120 9.95 -2.54 -10.66
C ARG A 120 9.82 -1.82 -11.99
N ILE A 121 10.93 -1.79 -12.71
CA ILE A 121 10.96 -1.51 -14.15
C ILE A 121 10.06 -2.57 -14.79
N TRP A 122 8.80 -2.21 -15.06
CA TRP A 122 7.88 -3.05 -15.81
C TRP A 122 8.39 -3.16 -17.24
N ARG A 123 9.31 -4.09 -17.49
CA ARG A 123 9.64 -4.56 -18.84
C ARG A 123 9.14 -5.99 -19.01
N ARG A 124 7.81 -6.13 -19.13
CA ARG A 124 7.24 -7.14 -20.04
C ARG A 124 6.25 -6.41 -20.93
N PRO A 125 6.59 -6.12 -22.20
CA PRO A 125 5.55 -5.86 -23.18
C PRO A 125 4.70 -7.13 -23.19
N LEU A 126 3.44 -7.02 -22.80
CA LEU A 126 2.43 -8.01 -23.15
C LEU A 126 2.23 -7.89 -24.67
N CYS A 127 3.18 -8.42 -25.44
CA CYS A 127 2.99 -8.63 -26.86
C CYS A 127 2.00 -9.80 -26.99
N ARG A 128 0.70 -9.46 -26.95
CA ARG A 128 -0.38 -10.43 -27.11
C ARG A 128 -0.87 -10.35 -28.55
N SER A 129 -0.16 -11.00 -29.47
CA SER A 129 -0.67 -11.26 -30.83
C SER A 129 -0.09 -12.56 -31.37
N SER A 130 -0.58 -13.68 -30.86
CA SER A 130 -0.47 -14.96 -31.55
C SER A 130 -1.78 -15.71 -31.36
N ALA A 131 -2.71 -15.42 -32.27
CA ALA A 131 -3.78 -16.32 -32.64
C ALA A 131 -3.77 -16.39 -34.16
N ALA A 132 -2.87 -17.24 -34.67
CA ALA A 132 -3.00 -17.78 -36.00
C ALA A 132 -4.27 -18.66 -36.01
N THR A 133 -5.34 -18.19 -36.64
CA THR A 133 -6.43 -19.07 -37.05
C THR A 133 -6.54 -19.01 -38.56
N ARG A 134 -5.90 -20.01 -39.15
CA ARG A 134 -6.10 -20.45 -40.53
C ARG A 134 -7.55 -20.94 -40.63
N SER A 135 -8.42 -20.22 -41.33
CA SER A 135 -9.66 -20.79 -41.83
C SER A 135 -9.91 -20.30 -43.23
N SER A 136 -9.50 -21.15 -44.16
CA SER A 136 -9.91 -21.13 -45.55
C SER A 136 -11.43 -21.26 -45.60
N TYR A 137 -12.15 -20.22 -46.04
CA TYR A 137 -13.52 -20.38 -46.52
C TYR A 137 -13.61 -19.95 -47.97
N ARG A 138 -13.71 -21.00 -48.79
CA ARG A 138 -14.20 -21.07 -50.16
C ARG A 138 -15.46 -20.21 -50.35
N ARG A 139 -15.46 -19.33 -51.35
CA ARG A 139 -16.42 -19.38 -52.46
C ARG A 139 -15.89 -18.59 -53.64
#